data_AF-A0A2D6W398-F1
#
_entry.id   AF-A0A2D6W398-F1
#
_cell.length_a   1.000
_cell.length_b   1.000
_cell.length_c   1.000
_cell.angle_alpha   90.00
_cell.angle_beta   90.00
_cell.angle_gamma   90.00
#
_symmetry.space_group_name_H-M   'P 1'
#
loop_
_entity.id
_entity.type
_entity.pdbx_description
1 polymer ?
#
loop_
_entity_poly.entity_id
_entity_poly.type
_entity_poly.pdbx_seq_one_letter_code
_entity_poly.pdbx_strand_id
1 'polypeptide(L)'
;MQLQQTILEEKNPDEKLIQLILELKKQLNAVILVHNYQRPEMYKIADFIGDSLGLSEEAAKTDADIILFCGVKFMAETAKILSPKKTVLLPSLDAGCALADMATLEQLKKVKEKHPDAAVVSYVNANADIKAESDVCCTSMNAVKIVNSLPNKEIIFLPDKNLGRYVASKTDKKIILWDGYCFVHDKLNAEMLDDLKKDMPGAKIIAHPECKTDILQEADHISGTGGMAKFANSSNAKDFIVVTECGMTEKLKEDVPDKNFYSFCNICPYMKYTTLPLVVSSLTQKQHEITLPEETIKKARKALDKMLEYS
;
A
#
# COMPACT_ATOMS: atom_id res chain seq x y z
N MET A 1 -4.65 -29.94 4.90
CA MET A 1 -3.60 -30.04 5.94
C MET A 1 -2.60 -31.15 5.68
N GLN A 2 -3.01 -32.42 5.53
CA GLN A 2 -2.06 -33.52 5.33
C GLN A 2 -1.20 -33.38 4.06
N LEU A 3 -1.81 -33.00 2.92
CA LEU A 3 -1.09 -32.77 1.65
C LEU A 3 -0.05 -31.63 1.74
N GLN A 4 -0.41 -30.51 2.39
CA GLN A 4 0.49 -29.38 2.57
C GLN A 4 1.70 -29.75 3.43
N GLN A 5 1.48 -30.50 4.52
CA GLN A 5 2.55 -30.97 5.38
C GLN A 5 3.51 -31.90 4.63
N THR A 6 2.98 -32.79 3.80
CA THR A 6 3.78 -33.66 2.94
C THR A 6 4.62 -32.85 1.94
N ILE A 7 4.06 -31.82 1.31
CA ILE A 7 4.80 -30.97 0.36
C ILE A 7 5.99 -30.25 1.03
N LEU A 8 5.82 -29.80 2.27
CA LEU A 8 6.87 -29.09 3.02
C LEU A 8 8.10 -29.98 3.32
N GLU A 9 7.96 -31.30 3.27
CA GLU A 9 9.04 -32.27 3.53
C GLU A 9 9.79 -32.70 2.25
N GLU A 10 9.37 -32.23 1.07
CA GLU A 10 9.91 -32.64 -0.22
C GLU A 10 11.04 -31.73 -0.74
N LYS A 11 11.76 -32.19 -1.77
CA LYS A 11 12.67 -31.33 -2.54
C LYS A 11 11.84 -30.31 -3.33
N ASN A 12 12.20 -29.03 -3.24
CA ASN A 12 11.53 -27.87 -3.85
C ASN A 12 10.05 -27.68 -3.41
N PRO A 13 9.79 -27.43 -2.12
CA PRO A 13 8.43 -27.27 -1.60
C PRO A 13 7.67 -26.12 -2.28
N ASP A 14 8.35 -25.02 -2.64
CA ASP A 14 7.73 -23.84 -3.23
C ASP A 14 7.07 -24.11 -4.59
N GLU A 15 7.73 -24.88 -5.48
CA GLU A 15 7.19 -25.20 -6.80
C GLU A 15 5.87 -25.98 -6.69
N LYS A 16 5.81 -26.92 -5.76
CA LYS A 16 4.61 -27.72 -5.50
C LYS A 16 3.51 -26.91 -4.82
N LEU A 17 3.86 -26.02 -3.89
CA LEU A 17 2.89 -25.11 -3.29
C LEU A 17 2.30 -24.16 -4.33
N ILE A 18 3.13 -23.61 -5.24
CA ILE A 18 2.67 -22.77 -6.34
C ILE A 18 1.68 -23.53 -7.22
N GLN A 19 2.02 -24.77 -7.62
CA GLN A 19 1.12 -25.59 -8.42
C GLN A 19 -0.22 -25.81 -7.72
N LEU A 20 -0.19 -26.21 -6.43
CA LEU A 20 -1.39 -26.40 -5.64
C LEU A 20 -2.24 -25.12 -5.52
N ILE A 21 -1.60 -23.96 -5.33
CA ILE A 21 -2.30 -22.67 -5.27
C ILE A 21 -2.99 -22.37 -6.60
N LEU A 22 -2.33 -22.60 -7.74
CA LEU A 22 -2.92 -22.38 -9.07
C LEU A 22 -4.10 -23.32 -9.35
N GLU A 23 -4.06 -24.55 -8.84
CA GLU A 23 -5.17 -25.51 -8.91
C GLU A 23 -6.35 -25.04 -8.04
N LEU A 24 -6.10 -24.70 -6.76
CA LEU A 24 -7.11 -24.19 -5.83
C LEU A 24 -7.75 -22.90 -6.35
N LYS A 25 -6.95 -21.99 -6.93
CA LYS A 25 -7.41 -20.75 -7.53
C LYS A 25 -8.50 -20.99 -8.58
N LYS A 26 -8.27 -21.94 -9.49
CA LYS A 26 -9.24 -22.32 -10.53
C LYS A 26 -10.48 -22.99 -9.93
N GLN A 27 -10.30 -23.92 -9.00
CA GLN A 27 -11.41 -24.65 -8.36
C GLN A 27 -12.35 -23.73 -7.58
N LEU A 28 -11.81 -22.69 -6.96
CA LEU A 28 -12.55 -21.76 -6.11
C LEU A 28 -13.05 -20.51 -6.84
N ASN A 29 -12.80 -20.38 -8.15
CA ASN A 29 -13.02 -19.15 -8.91
C ASN A 29 -12.42 -17.93 -8.17
N ALA A 30 -11.15 -18.04 -7.76
CA ALA A 30 -10.46 -17.02 -6.99
C ALA A 30 -9.56 -16.15 -7.87
N VAL A 31 -9.36 -14.90 -7.45
CA VAL A 31 -8.31 -14.01 -7.95
C VAL A 31 -7.29 -13.73 -6.84
N ILE A 32 -6.01 -13.77 -7.17
CA ILE A 32 -4.91 -13.53 -6.23
C ILE A 32 -4.25 -12.18 -6.56
N LEU A 33 -4.31 -11.27 -5.60
CA LEU A 33 -3.74 -9.93 -5.68
C LEU A 33 -2.44 -9.88 -4.88
N VAL A 34 -1.36 -9.38 -5.47
CA VAL A 34 -0.04 -9.37 -4.84
C VAL A 34 0.55 -7.96 -4.84
N HIS A 35 0.80 -7.42 -3.65
CA HIS A 35 1.43 -6.10 -3.53
C HIS A 35 2.91 -6.14 -3.93
N ASN A 36 3.42 -5.03 -4.49
CA ASN A 36 4.84 -4.87 -4.89
C ASN A 36 5.89 -5.11 -3.78
N TYR A 37 5.47 -5.19 -2.52
CA TYR A 37 6.36 -5.45 -1.37
C TYR A 37 6.29 -6.90 -0.90
N GLN A 38 5.59 -7.79 -1.61
CA GLN A 38 5.54 -9.20 -1.27
C GLN A 38 6.86 -9.89 -1.58
N ARG A 39 6.95 -11.17 -1.22
CA ARG A 39 8.11 -12.00 -1.52
C ARG A 39 8.11 -12.37 -3.02
N PRO A 40 9.28 -12.47 -3.70
CA PRO A 40 9.32 -12.74 -5.15
C PRO A 40 8.55 -14.00 -5.58
N GLU A 41 8.54 -15.05 -4.77
CA GLU A 41 7.78 -16.27 -5.04
C GLU A 41 6.26 -16.04 -5.12
N MET A 42 5.74 -14.97 -4.49
CA MET A 42 4.31 -14.61 -4.57
C MET A 42 3.92 -14.09 -5.95
N TYR A 43 4.85 -13.51 -6.70
CA TYR A 43 4.55 -13.01 -8.04
C TYR A 43 4.16 -14.15 -8.99
N LYS A 44 4.64 -15.37 -8.71
CA LYS A 44 4.35 -16.58 -9.50
C LYS A 44 2.91 -17.08 -9.36
N ILE A 45 2.19 -16.67 -8.31
CA ILE A 45 0.78 -17.05 -8.07
C ILE A 45 -0.21 -15.93 -8.38
N ALA A 46 0.29 -14.71 -8.62
CA ALA A 46 -0.51 -13.50 -8.80
C ALA A 46 -1.32 -13.55 -10.10
N ASP A 47 -2.55 -13.04 -10.05
CA ASP A 47 -3.27 -12.59 -11.24
C ASP A 47 -2.96 -11.12 -11.53
N PHE A 48 -2.84 -10.32 -10.46
CA PHE A 48 -2.48 -8.91 -10.54
C PHE A 48 -1.37 -8.59 -9.54
N ILE A 49 -0.40 -7.81 -9.99
CA ILE A 49 0.70 -7.26 -9.18
C ILE A 49 0.62 -5.74 -9.27
N GLY A 50 0.65 -5.05 -8.13
CA GLY A 50 0.53 -3.59 -8.16
C GLY A 50 0.55 -2.91 -6.80
N ASP A 51 0.08 -1.66 -6.82
CA ASP A 51 -0.11 -0.84 -5.63
C ASP A 51 -1.46 -1.14 -4.94
N SER A 52 -1.66 -0.55 -3.77
CA SER A 52 -2.76 -0.90 -2.87
C SER A 52 -4.15 -0.70 -3.48
N LEU A 53 -4.38 0.45 -4.10
CA LEU A 53 -5.68 0.83 -4.65
C LEU A 53 -5.92 0.11 -5.98
N GLY A 54 -4.95 0.12 -6.89
CA GLY A 54 -5.07 -0.48 -8.21
C GLY A 54 -5.42 -1.97 -8.13
N LEU A 55 -4.80 -2.70 -7.20
CA LEU A 55 -5.15 -4.11 -6.96
C LEU A 55 -6.63 -4.31 -6.58
N SER A 56 -7.16 -3.42 -5.74
CA SER A 56 -8.54 -3.51 -5.27
C SER A 56 -9.55 -3.14 -6.37
N GLU A 57 -9.19 -2.20 -7.25
CA GLU A 57 -9.97 -1.83 -8.44
C GLU A 57 -9.99 -2.95 -9.48
N GLU A 58 -8.84 -3.59 -9.76
CA GLU A 58 -8.77 -4.71 -10.71
C GLU A 58 -9.61 -5.90 -10.23
N ALA A 59 -9.51 -6.27 -8.96
CA ALA A 59 -10.35 -7.34 -8.42
C ALA A 59 -11.85 -7.02 -8.46
N ALA A 60 -12.24 -5.76 -8.29
CA ALA A 60 -13.63 -5.35 -8.39
C ALA A 60 -14.22 -5.61 -9.78
N LYS A 61 -13.41 -5.51 -10.84
CA LYS A 61 -13.80 -5.74 -12.25
C LYS A 61 -13.89 -7.22 -12.64
N THR A 62 -13.34 -8.13 -11.83
CA THR A 62 -13.39 -9.59 -12.11
C THR A 62 -14.74 -10.21 -11.75
N ASP A 63 -15.05 -11.35 -12.38
CA ASP A 63 -16.17 -12.23 -12.01
C ASP A 63 -15.78 -13.29 -10.97
N ALA A 64 -14.64 -13.13 -10.30
CA ALA A 64 -14.17 -14.04 -9.27
C ALA A 64 -15.07 -13.98 -8.02
N ASP A 65 -15.34 -15.14 -7.43
CA ASP A 65 -16.13 -15.25 -6.19
C ASP A 65 -15.28 -14.92 -4.95
N ILE A 66 -13.98 -15.24 -5.03
CA ILE A 66 -13.02 -15.06 -3.94
C ILE A 66 -11.89 -14.13 -4.38
N ILE A 67 -11.55 -13.16 -3.55
CA ILE A 67 -10.33 -12.35 -3.66
C ILE A 67 -9.39 -12.79 -2.54
N LEU A 68 -8.22 -13.32 -2.87
CA LEU A 68 -7.14 -13.54 -1.91
C LEU A 68 -6.14 -12.40 -2.02
N PHE A 69 -5.99 -11.62 -0.95
CA PHE A 69 -5.16 -10.41 -0.93
C PHE A 69 -3.82 -10.68 -0.24
N CYS A 70 -2.75 -10.84 -1.03
CA CYS A 70 -1.37 -10.89 -0.53
C CYS A 70 -0.84 -9.46 -0.30
N GLY A 71 -1.22 -8.89 0.85
CA GLY A 71 -0.89 -7.55 1.28
C GLY A 71 -1.14 -7.41 2.77
N VAL A 72 -1.56 -6.22 3.21
CA VAL A 72 -1.88 -5.94 4.61
C VAL A 72 -3.38 -5.67 4.82
N LYS A 73 -3.83 -5.76 6.07
CA LYS A 73 -5.24 -5.71 6.49
C LYS A 73 -6.04 -4.58 5.84
N PHE A 74 -5.59 -3.32 5.91
CA PHE A 74 -6.34 -2.20 5.34
C PHE A 74 -6.53 -2.30 3.82
N MET A 75 -5.63 -2.99 3.11
CA MET A 75 -5.74 -3.20 1.67
C MET A 75 -6.82 -4.24 1.38
N ALA A 76 -6.83 -5.35 2.12
CA ALA A 76 -7.88 -6.36 2.05
C ALA A 76 -9.26 -5.79 2.45
N GLU A 77 -9.31 -4.90 3.46
CA GLU A 77 -10.51 -4.12 3.79
C GLU A 77 -10.96 -3.24 2.62
N THR A 78 -10.03 -2.59 1.91
CA THR A 78 -10.33 -1.78 0.73
C THR A 78 -10.92 -2.63 -0.40
N ALA A 79 -10.35 -3.82 -0.65
CA ALA A 79 -10.94 -4.78 -1.58
C ALA A 79 -12.35 -5.22 -1.18
N LYS A 80 -12.61 -5.43 0.12
CA LYS A 80 -13.95 -5.75 0.63
C LYS A 80 -14.94 -4.58 0.47
N ILE A 81 -14.49 -3.35 0.67
CA ILE A 81 -15.32 -2.14 0.45
C ILE A 81 -15.71 -2.01 -1.03
N LEU A 82 -14.76 -2.25 -1.94
CA LEU A 82 -15.02 -2.16 -3.38
C LEU A 82 -15.80 -3.36 -3.91
N SER A 83 -15.65 -4.53 -3.31
CA SER A 83 -16.30 -5.79 -3.69
C SER A 83 -17.12 -6.42 -2.54
N PRO A 84 -18.18 -5.75 -2.05
CA PRO A 84 -18.86 -6.16 -0.81
C PRO A 84 -19.48 -7.56 -0.86
N LYS A 85 -19.86 -8.01 -2.06
CA LYS A 85 -20.48 -9.33 -2.29
C LYS A 85 -19.47 -10.47 -2.43
N LYS A 86 -18.19 -10.17 -2.73
CA LYS A 86 -17.14 -11.18 -2.87
C LYS A 86 -16.58 -11.58 -1.50
N THR A 87 -16.12 -12.81 -1.37
CA THR A 87 -15.34 -13.23 -0.19
C THR A 87 -13.93 -12.70 -0.34
N VAL A 88 -13.44 -11.94 0.65
CA VAL A 88 -12.08 -11.39 0.62
C VAL A 88 -11.27 -12.06 1.72
N LEU A 89 -10.18 -12.72 1.36
CA LEU A 89 -9.31 -13.46 2.27
C LEU A 89 -7.99 -12.74 2.47
N LEU A 90 -7.55 -12.66 3.72
CA LEU A 90 -6.20 -12.25 4.11
C LEU A 90 -5.45 -13.49 4.64
N PRO A 91 -4.33 -13.91 4.03
CA PRO A 91 -3.64 -15.14 4.42
C PRO A 91 -3.09 -15.15 5.85
N SER A 92 -2.87 -13.99 6.46
CA SER A 92 -2.39 -13.86 7.84
C SER A 92 -2.97 -12.61 8.49
N LEU A 93 -3.57 -12.75 9.67
CA LEU A 93 -4.04 -11.61 10.46
C LEU A 93 -2.90 -10.76 11.02
N ASP A 94 -1.68 -11.31 11.10
CA ASP A 94 -0.48 -10.58 11.51
C ASP A 94 0.02 -9.61 10.43
N ALA A 95 -0.49 -9.71 9.19
CA ALA A 95 -0.24 -8.75 8.12
C ALA A 95 -1.00 -7.43 8.36
N GLY A 96 -0.71 -6.75 9.47
CA GLY A 96 -1.23 -5.44 9.83
C GLY A 96 -0.49 -4.27 9.18
N CYS A 97 -0.69 -3.06 9.70
CA CYS A 97 0.10 -1.89 9.30
C CYS A 97 0.17 -0.91 10.46
N ALA A 98 1.36 -0.78 11.06
CA ALA A 98 1.56 0.12 12.21
C ALA A 98 1.08 1.56 11.94
N LEU A 99 1.30 2.08 10.72
CA LEU A 99 0.82 3.41 10.33
C LEU A 99 -0.72 3.50 10.34
N ALA A 100 -1.41 2.49 9.80
CA ALA A 100 -2.88 2.48 9.78
C ALA A 100 -3.45 2.39 11.20
N ASP A 101 -2.80 1.60 12.06
CA ASP A 101 -3.21 1.37 13.45
C ASP A 101 -2.91 2.56 14.38
N MET A 102 -2.05 3.51 13.97
CA MET A 102 -1.82 4.77 14.68
C MET A 102 -3.00 5.75 14.58
N ALA A 103 -3.98 5.52 13.69
CA ALA A 103 -5.22 6.28 13.65
C ALA A 103 -6.39 5.46 14.19
N THR A 104 -6.95 5.92 15.31
CA THR A 104 -8.13 5.30 15.91
C THR A 104 -9.38 6.17 15.72
N LEU A 105 -10.52 5.51 15.56
CA LEU A 105 -11.82 6.18 15.43
C LEU A 105 -12.12 7.12 16.61
N GLU A 106 -11.76 6.72 17.84
CA GLU A 106 -11.98 7.52 19.04
C GLU A 106 -11.19 8.83 19.00
N GLN A 107 -9.91 8.76 18.64
CA GLN A 107 -9.08 9.96 18.51
C GLN A 107 -9.58 10.85 17.38
N LEU A 108 -10.01 10.26 16.24
CA LEU A 108 -10.48 11.04 15.10
C LEU A 108 -11.73 11.85 15.47
N LYS A 109 -12.67 11.26 16.22
CA LYS A 109 -13.83 11.98 16.75
C LYS A 109 -13.44 13.20 17.59
N LYS A 110 -12.48 13.04 18.50
CA LYS A 110 -11.97 14.14 19.33
C LYS A 110 -11.31 15.25 18.51
N VAL A 111 -10.62 14.92 17.41
CA VAL A 111 -10.02 15.92 16.52
C VAL A 111 -11.10 16.64 15.70
N LYS A 112 -12.10 15.91 15.19
CA LYS A 112 -13.25 16.50 14.48
C LYS A 112 -14.04 17.47 15.37
N GLU A 113 -14.22 17.16 16.65
CA GLU A 113 -14.87 18.08 17.63
C GLU A 113 -14.10 19.39 17.81
N LYS A 114 -12.77 19.35 17.76
CA LYS A 114 -11.91 20.56 17.85
C LYS A 114 -11.86 21.37 16.56
N HIS A 115 -12.16 20.73 15.42
CA HIS A 115 -12.09 21.33 14.09
C HIS A 115 -13.34 20.99 13.27
N PRO A 116 -14.53 21.50 13.67
CA PRO A 116 -15.81 21.09 13.08
C PRO A 116 -15.96 21.46 11.60
N ASP A 117 -15.24 22.50 11.13
CA ASP A 117 -15.26 22.95 9.74
C ASP A 117 -14.16 22.30 8.87
N ALA A 118 -13.30 21.48 9.45
CA ALA A 118 -12.22 20.83 8.72
C ALA A 118 -12.73 19.61 7.94
N ALA A 119 -12.33 19.47 6.68
CA ALA A 119 -12.56 18.21 5.96
C ALA A 119 -11.55 17.15 6.41
N VAL A 120 -12.01 15.91 6.50
CA VAL A 120 -11.18 14.75 6.85
C VAL A 120 -10.68 14.09 5.57
N VAL A 121 -9.36 14.15 5.35
CA VAL A 121 -8.67 13.50 4.23
C VAL A 121 -7.81 12.37 4.77
N SER A 122 -8.24 11.13 4.56
CA SER A 122 -7.46 9.96 4.98
C SER A 122 -6.63 9.41 3.82
N TYR A 123 -5.37 9.13 4.08
CA TYR A 123 -4.57 8.31 3.20
C TYR A 123 -5.15 6.89 3.13
N VAL A 124 -5.08 6.22 1.97
CA VAL A 124 -5.58 4.85 1.79
C VAL A 124 -4.97 3.85 2.77
N ASN A 125 -3.79 4.17 3.34
CA ASN A 125 -3.13 3.43 4.42
C ASN A 125 -3.77 3.70 5.80
N ALA A 126 -5.10 3.60 5.87
CA ALA A 126 -5.90 3.74 7.09
C ALA A 126 -6.95 2.62 7.17
N ASN A 127 -7.35 2.23 8.36
CA ASN A 127 -8.39 1.19 8.54
C ASN A 127 -9.77 1.64 8.00
N ALA A 128 -10.65 0.68 7.72
CA ALA A 128 -11.96 0.93 7.12
C ALA A 128 -12.87 1.88 7.94
N ASP A 129 -12.75 1.84 9.27
CA ASP A 129 -13.48 2.72 10.19
C ASP A 129 -13.04 4.19 10.05
N ILE A 130 -11.75 4.44 9.86
CA ILE A 130 -11.22 5.77 9.54
C ILE A 130 -11.73 6.24 8.17
N LYS A 131 -11.70 5.37 7.16
CA LYS A 131 -12.24 5.69 5.82
C LYS A 131 -13.72 6.05 5.89
N ALA A 132 -14.50 5.37 6.73
CA ALA A 132 -15.92 5.63 6.93
C ALA A 132 -16.22 6.99 7.58
N GLU A 133 -15.28 7.58 8.31
CA GLU A 133 -15.39 8.91 8.90
C GLU A 133 -14.73 10.03 8.08
N SER A 134 -14.18 9.67 6.91
CA SER A 134 -13.46 10.58 6.03
C SER A 134 -14.37 11.22 4.99
N ASP A 135 -14.11 12.47 4.66
CA ASP A 135 -14.80 13.15 3.55
C ASP A 135 -14.30 12.68 2.20
N VAL A 136 -13.03 12.29 2.11
CA VAL A 136 -12.39 11.77 0.90
C VAL A 136 -11.12 10.99 1.29
N CYS A 137 -10.83 9.90 0.58
CA CYS A 137 -9.54 9.22 0.69
C CYS A 137 -8.49 9.89 -0.22
N CYS A 138 -7.21 9.57 -0.05
CA CYS A 138 -6.17 9.94 -1.01
C CYS A 138 -5.10 8.86 -1.12
N THR A 139 -4.30 8.92 -2.17
CA THR A 139 -3.04 8.20 -2.31
C THR A 139 -1.87 9.18 -2.27
N SER A 140 -0.64 8.67 -2.16
CA SER A 140 0.58 9.48 -2.25
C SER A 140 0.72 10.20 -3.60
N MET A 141 -0.03 9.80 -4.64
CA MET A 141 0.00 10.42 -5.96
C MET A 141 -1.01 11.55 -6.15
N ASN A 142 -2.17 11.51 -5.47
CA ASN A 142 -3.25 12.48 -5.67
C ASN A 142 -3.57 13.35 -4.44
N ALA A 143 -2.90 13.13 -3.30
CA ALA A 143 -3.17 13.86 -2.04
C ALA A 143 -3.15 15.38 -2.20
N VAL A 144 -2.15 15.95 -2.88
CA VAL A 144 -2.04 17.40 -3.11
C VAL A 144 -3.22 17.91 -3.95
N LYS A 145 -3.57 17.21 -5.04
CA LYS A 145 -4.68 17.57 -5.93
C LYS A 145 -6.01 17.55 -5.18
N ILE A 146 -6.26 16.50 -4.40
CA ILE A 146 -7.48 16.35 -3.59
C ILE A 146 -7.57 17.44 -2.53
N VAL A 147 -6.50 17.66 -1.76
CA VAL A 147 -6.52 18.70 -0.73
C VAL A 147 -6.82 20.07 -1.32
N ASN A 148 -6.22 20.42 -2.46
CA ASN A 148 -6.44 21.71 -3.12
C ASN A 148 -7.82 21.85 -3.76
N SER A 149 -8.50 20.76 -4.13
CA SER A 149 -9.84 20.80 -4.73
C SER A 149 -10.96 20.96 -3.70
N LEU A 150 -10.74 20.61 -2.43
CA LEU A 150 -11.74 20.73 -1.39
C LEU A 150 -12.04 22.21 -1.07
N PRO A 151 -13.30 22.58 -0.78
CA PRO A 151 -13.65 23.96 -0.44
C PRO A 151 -13.17 24.37 0.95
N ASN A 152 -12.90 23.41 1.84
CA ASN A 152 -12.54 23.65 3.24
C ASN A 152 -11.17 24.35 3.37
N LYS A 153 -11.07 25.28 4.33
CA LYS A 153 -9.81 25.98 4.66
C LYS A 153 -8.91 25.16 5.59
N GLU A 154 -9.51 24.33 6.44
CA GLU A 154 -8.81 23.41 7.34
C GLU A 154 -9.01 21.97 6.85
N ILE A 155 -7.96 21.16 6.97
CA ILE A 155 -7.96 19.74 6.59
C ILE A 155 -7.37 18.93 7.73
N ILE A 156 -8.09 17.92 8.22
CA ILE A 156 -7.53 16.87 9.07
C ILE A 156 -6.90 15.84 8.14
N PHE A 157 -5.58 15.71 8.17
CA PHE A 157 -4.83 14.78 7.32
C PHE A 157 -4.23 13.65 8.15
N LEU A 158 -4.59 12.41 7.82
CA LEU A 158 -4.23 11.22 8.61
C LEU A 158 -3.98 9.97 7.74
N PRO A 159 -3.29 8.95 8.25
CA PRO A 159 -2.53 8.94 9.50
C PRO A 159 -1.11 9.48 9.36
N ASP A 160 -0.59 9.62 8.14
CA ASP A 160 0.84 9.89 7.94
C ASP A 160 1.20 11.38 8.00
N LYS A 161 2.03 11.75 8.99
CA LYS A 161 2.49 13.12 9.21
C LYS A 161 3.45 13.62 8.15
N ASN A 162 4.23 12.74 7.52
CA ASN A 162 5.22 13.14 6.53
C ASN A 162 4.53 13.45 5.19
N LEU A 163 3.62 12.58 4.75
CA LEU A 163 2.75 12.88 3.60
C LEU A 163 1.91 14.14 3.87
N GLY A 164 1.35 14.27 5.08
CA GLY A 164 0.63 15.48 5.47
C GLY A 164 1.48 16.75 5.42
N ARG A 165 2.74 16.71 5.86
CA ARG A 165 3.70 17.83 5.75
C ARG A 165 4.04 18.13 4.30
N TYR A 166 4.26 17.11 3.48
CA TYR A 166 4.48 17.29 2.06
C TYR A 166 3.29 18.00 1.40
N VAL A 167 2.06 17.57 1.70
CA VAL A 167 0.84 18.23 1.23
C VAL A 167 0.75 19.66 1.74
N ALA A 168 1.03 19.91 3.02
CA ALA A 168 1.04 21.26 3.61
C ALA A 168 2.03 22.21 2.90
N SER A 169 3.14 21.69 2.36
CA SER A 169 4.10 22.49 1.58
C SER A 169 3.61 22.87 0.17
N LYS A 170 2.48 22.31 -0.29
CA LYS A 170 1.92 22.47 -1.64
C LYS A 170 0.51 23.08 -1.65
N THR A 171 0.10 23.68 -0.53
CA THR A 171 -1.23 24.26 -0.37
C THR A 171 -1.19 25.44 0.61
N ASP A 172 -2.11 26.40 0.44
CA ASP A 172 -2.33 27.49 1.39
C ASP A 172 -3.33 27.11 2.50
N LYS A 173 -3.86 25.87 2.47
CA LYS A 173 -4.82 25.37 3.46
C LYS A 173 -4.10 24.99 4.75
N LYS A 174 -4.81 25.15 5.88
CA LYS A 174 -4.31 24.73 7.19
C LYS A 174 -4.46 23.21 7.33
N ILE A 175 -3.33 22.51 7.35
CA ILE A 175 -3.29 21.06 7.54
C ILE A 175 -3.08 20.72 9.01
N ILE A 176 -4.06 20.04 9.60
CA ILE A 176 -4.00 19.45 10.94
C ILE A 176 -3.38 18.06 10.78
N LEU A 177 -2.12 17.94 11.18
CA LEU A 177 -1.33 16.72 11.00
C LEU A 177 -1.67 15.71 12.09
N TRP A 178 -2.00 14.48 11.67
CA TRP A 178 -2.00 13.32 12.55
C TRP A 178 -0.56 12.91 12.87
N ASP A 179 -0.26 12.50 14.11
CA ASP A 179 1.10 12.06 14.49
C ASP A 179 1.32 10.56 14.24
N GLY A 180 0.97 10.10 13.04
CA GLY A 180 1.31 8.75 12.56
C GLY A 180 2.48 8.80 11.57
N TYR A 181 3.18 7.69 11.41
CA TYR A 181 4.28 7.57 10.46
C TYR A 181 4.55 6.11 10.10
N CYS A 182 5.04 5.88 8.88
CA CYS A 182 5.56 4.58 8.49
C CYS A 182 6.99 4.40 9.03
N PHE A 183 7.19 3.43 9.92
CA PHE A 183 8.52 3.13 10.49
C PHE A 183 9.54 2.68 9.42
N VAL A 184 9.10 2.19 8.26
CA VAL A 184 10.01 1.82 7.16
C VAL A 184 10.61 3.08 6.56
N HIS A 185 9.80 4.09 6.25
CA HIS A 185 10.29 5.35 5.71
C HIS A 185 10.93 6.25 6.78
N ASP A 186 10.46 6.18 8.03
CA ASP A 186 11.02 6.99 9.13
C ASP A 186 12.44 6.57 9.52
N LYS A 187 12.81 5.30 9.33
CA LYS A 187 14.19 4.83 9.53
C LYS A 187 15.18 5.41 8.50
N LEU A 188 14.71 5.78 7.32
CA LEU A 188 15.54 6.42 6.30
C LEU A 188 15.86 7.84 6.76
N ASN A 189 17.12 8.26 6.62
CA ASN A 189 17.57 9.59 7.01
C ASN A 189 18.59 10.16 5.99
N ALA A 190 18.90 11.45 6.14
CA ALA A 190 19.83 12.15 5.25
C ALA A 190 21.26 11.57 5.26
N GLU A 191 21.76 11.10 6.42
CA GLU A 191 23.10 10.50 6.52
C GLU A 191 23.21 9.22 5.67
N MET A 192 22.20 8.34 5.76
CA MET A 192 22.09 7.17 4.90
C MET A 192 22.10 7.60 3.44
N LEU A 193 21.23 8.54 3.05
CA LEU A 193 21.14 9.05 1.67
C LEU A 193 22.48 9.58 1.15
N ASP A 194 23.20 10.33 1.98
CA ASP A 194 24.52 10.87 1.65
C ASP A 194 25.56 9.78 1.39
N ASP A 195 25.52 8.66 2.11
CA ASP A 195 26.40 7.53 1.86
C ASP A 195 26.13 6.88 0.49
N LEU A 196 24.85 6.65 0.12
CA LEU A 196 24.54 6.15 -1.23
C LEU A 196 24.92 7.15 -2.32
N LYS A 197 24.79 8.45 -2.09
CA LYS A 197 25.21 9.47 -3.05
C LYS A 197 26.73 9.47 -3.29
N LYS A 198 27.53 9.15 -2.26
CA LYS A 198 28.99 8.97 -2.42
C LYS A 198 29.32 7.75 -3.27
N ASP A 199 28.61 6.65 -3.05
CA ASP A 199 28.81 5.40 -3.79
C ASP A 199 28.30 5.48 -5.24
N MET A 200 27.23 6.28 -5.48
CA MET A 200 26.54 6.40 -6.76
C MET A 200 26.48 7.85 -7.25
N PRO A 201 27.63 8.49 -7.56
CA PRO A 201 27.66 9.89 -7.94
C PRO A 201 26.88 10.13 -9.24
N GLY A 202 25.94 11.07 -9.20
CA GLY A 202 25.10 11.45 -10.35
C GLY A 202 23.83 10.62 -10.54
N ALA A 203 23.57 9.64 -9.68
CA ALA A 203 22.30 8.92 -9.66
C ALA A 203 21.15 9.86 -9.27
N LYS A 204 20.00 9.70 -9.94
CA LYS A 204 18.77 10.45 -9.63
C LYS A 204 18.06 9.88 -8.42
N ILE A 205 17.54 10.74 -7.54
CA ILE A 205 16.90 10.33 -6.28
C ILE A 205 15.39 10.31 -6.46
N ILE A 206 14.77 9.15 -6.25
CA ILE A 206 13.31 8.98 -6.24
C ILE A 206 12.89 8.64 -4.81
N ALA A 207 12.11 9.49 -4.17
CA ALA A 207 11.68 9.30 -2.78
C ALA A 207 10.17 9.11 -2.66
N HIS A 208 9.76 8.27 -1.70
CA HIS A 208 8.36 8.18 -1.31
C HIS A 208 7.97 9.38 -0.42
N PRO A 209 6.78 9.99 -0.56
CA PRO A 209 6.38 11.14 0.26
C PRO A 209 6.12 10.83 1.74
N GLU A 210 6.22 9.55 2.16
CA GLU A 210 6.25 9.17 3.59
C GLU A 210 7.64 9.39 4.23
N CYS A 211 8.67 9.67 3.43
CA CYS A 211 10.01 10.01 3.92
C CYS A 211 10.02 11.37 4.64
N LYS A 212 11.02 11.55 5.51
CA LYS A 212 11.27 12.80 6.22
C LYS A 212 11.59 13.94 5.26
N THR A 213 11.32 15.17 5.70
CA THR A 213 11.47 16.39 4.88
C THR A 213 12.88 16.60 4.35
N ASP A 214 13.90 16.24 5.14
CA ASP A 214 15.32 16.30 4.74
C ASP A 214 15.59 15.45 3.49
N ILE A 215 15.09 14.21 3.44
CA ILE A 215 15.14 13.35 2.25
C ILE A 215 14.35 13.97 1.09
N LEU A 216 13.12 14.44 1.36
CA LEU A 216 12.26 14.97 0.30
C LEU A 216 12.84 16.23 -0.37
N GLN A 217 13.62 17.03 0.36
CA GLN A 217 14.29 18.22 -0.18
C GLN A 217 15.43 17.87 -1.14
N GLU A 218 16.01 16.68 -1.00
CA GLU A 218 17.09 16.19 -1.87
C GLU A 218 16.58 15.35 -3.05
N ALA A 219 15.31 14.95 -3.03
CA ALA A 219 14.73 14.08 -4.05
C ALA A 219 14.57 14.81 -5.40
N ASP A 220 15.05 14.19 -6.48
CA ASP A 220 14.77 14.64 -7.85
C ASP A 220 13.31 14.37 -8.25
N HIS A 221 12.69 13.35 -7.66
CA HIS A 221 11.28 13.02 -7.86
C HIS A 221 10.64 12.47 -6.58
N ILE A 222 9.44 12.94 -6.28
CA ILE A 222 8.65 12.49 -5.13
C ILE A 222 7.37 11.83 -5.66
N SER A 223 7.19 10.54 -5.41
CA SER A 223 5.99 9.81 -5.85
C SER A 223 5.69 8.58 -5.01
N GLY A 224 4.44 8.11 -5.08
CA GLY A 224 4.11 6.73 -4.69
C GLY A 224 4.83 5.69 -5.56
N THR A 225 4.79 4.43 -5.14
CA THR A 225 5.44 3.30 -5.86
C THR A 225 5.02 3.20 -7.32
N GLY A 226 3.72 3.35 -7.62
CA GLY A 226 3.20 3.33 -9.00
C GLY A 226 3.69 4.47 -9.90
N GLY A 227 4.24 5.54 -9.32
CA GLY A 227 4.86 6.66 -10.06
C GLY A 227 6.34 6.47 -10.36
N MET A 228 7.05 5.63 -9.58
CA MET A 228 8.51 5.52 -9.65
C MET A 228 8.98 4.95 -10.99
N ALA A 229 8.33 3.89 -11.48
CA ALA A 229 8.65 3.31 -12.79
C ALA A 229 8.38 4.28 -13.94
N LYS A 230 7.29 5.07 -13.85
CA LYS A 230 6.95 6.08 -14.86
C LYS A 230 8.01 7.17 -14.95
N PHE A 231 8.50 7.65 -13.81
CA PHE A 231 9.59 8.64 -13.78
C PHE A 231 10.92 8.06 -14.27
N ALA A 232 11.27 6.84 -13.86
CA ALA A 232 12.50 6.19 -14.31
C ALA A 232 12.52 6.00 -15.84
N ASN A 233 11.37 5.64 -16.44
CA ASN A 233 11.21 5.51 -17.90
C ASN A 233 11.30 6.85 -18.65
N SER A 234 10.77 7.94 -18.10
CA SER A 234 10.81 9.25 -18.77
C SER A 234 12.13 9.99 -18.58
N SER A 235 12.98 9.53 -17.67
CA SER A 235 14.29 10.13 -17.37
C SER A 235 15.40 9.56 -18.26
N ASN A 236 16.30 10.46 -18.69
CA ASN A 236 17.52 10.09 -19.42
C ASN A 236 18.63 9.52 -18.50
N ALA A 237 18.47 9.61 -17.17
CA ALA A 237 19.43 9.04 -16.23
C ALA A 237 19.47 7.51 -16.32
N LYS A 238 20.63 6.90 -16.07
CA LYS A 238 20.78 5.44 -16.00
C LYS A 238 20.64 4.91 -14.57
N ASP A 239 21.09 5.70 -13.60
CA ASP A 239 21.25 5.30 -12.21
C ASP A 239 20.22 6.03 -11.33
N PHE A 240 19.53 5.28 -10.48
CA PHE A 240 18.51 5.81 -9.57
C PHE A 240 18.69 5.30 -8.14
N ILE A 241 18.71 6.23 -7.18
CA ILE A 241 18.59 5.92 -5.76
C ILE A 241 17.10 5.93 -5.40
N VAL A 242 16.58 4.80 -4.95
CA VAL A 242 15.17 4.59 -4.62
C VAL A 242 15.01 4.59 -3.10
N VAL A 243 14.37 5.63 -2.58
CA VAL A 243 14.20 5.87 -1.14
C VAL A 243 12.78 5.48 -0.72
N THR A 244 12.59 4.17 -0.53
CA THR A 244 11.34 3.52 -0.08
C THR A 244 11.67 2.12 0.48
N GLU A 245 10.67 1.23 0.61
CA GLU A 245 10.89 -0.19 0.91
C GLU A 245 11.70 -0.87 -0.22
N CYS A 246 12.69 -1.70 0.16
CA CYS A 246 13.72 -2.16 -0.78
C CYS A 246 13.24 -3.18 -1.83
N GLY A 247 12.14 -3.90 -1.57
CA GLY A 247 11.50 -4.78 -2.56
C GLY A 247 11.02 -4.03 -3.80
N MET A 248 10.81 -2.71 -3.70
CA MET A 248 10.54 -1.88 -4.88
C MET A 248 11.68 -1.90 -5.89
N THR A 249 12.94 -2.08 -5.47
CA THR A 249 14.06 -2.12 -6.41
C THR A 249 14.02 -3.33 -7.33
N GLU A 250 13.58 -4.48 -6.83
CA GLU A 250 13.41 -5.69 -7.65
C GLU A 250 12.32 -5.45 -8.70
N LYS A 251 11.19 -4.87 -8.27
CA LYS A 251 10.10 -4.54 -9.18
C LYS A 251 10.52 -3.53 -10.25
N LEU A 252 11.28 -2.49 -9.88
CA LEU A 252 11.77 -1.49 -10.82
C LEU A 252 12.77 -2.09 -11.83
N LYS A 253 13.60 -3.05 -11.42
CA LYS A 253 14.49 -3.78 -12.35
C LYS A 253 13.71 -4.63 -13.36
N GLU A 254 12.58 -5.20 -12.96
CA GLU A 254 11.69 -5.92 -13.88
C GLU A 254 10.97 -4.97 -14.83
N ASP A 255 10.42 -3.87 -14.32
CA ASP A 255 9.60 -2.92 -15.09
C ASP A 255 10.44 -2.03 -16.03
N VAL A 256 11.70 -1.77 -15.66
CA VAL A 256 12.61 -0.86 -16.37
C VAL A 256 14.02 -1.47 -16.43
N PRO A 257 14.23 -2.55 -17.20
CA PRO A 257 15.45 -3.35 -17.15
C PRO A 257 16.71 -2.64 -17.66
N ASP A 258 16.56 -1.55 -18.43
CA ASP A 258 17.67 -0.77 -18.99
C ASP A 258 18.28 0.24 -18.00
N LYS A 259 17.79 0.28 -16.76
CA LYS A 259 18.20 1.23 -15.72
C LYS A 259 18.70 0.51 -14.46
N ASN A 260 19.54 1.19 -13.70
CA ASN A 260 20.10 0.69 -12.45
C ASN A 260 19.37 1.32 -11.26
N PHE A 261 18.98 0.47 -10.30
CA PHE A 261 18.25 0.89 -9.09
C PHE A 261 19.02 0.48 -7.84
N TYR A 262 19.29 1.47 -6.98
CA TYR A 262 20.04 1.36 -5.73
C TYR A 262 19.14 1.77 -4.57
N SER A 263 19.25 1.12 -3.41
CA SER A 263 18.43 1.45 -2.24
C SER A 263 19.08 0.95 -0.95
N PHE A 264 18.64 1.49 0.18
CA PHE A 264 18.89 0.90 1.49
C PHE A 264 17.97 -0.29 1.68
N CYS A 265 18.49 -1.38 2.24
CA CYS A 265 17.64 -2.51 2.59
C CYS A 265 16.84 -2.21 3.87
N ASN A 266 15.60 -1.77 3.71
CA ASN A 266 14.63 -1.69 4.79
C ASN A 266 13.33 -2.36 4.36
N ILE A 267 12.98 -3.43 5.08
CA ILE A 267 11.87 -4.31 4.73
C ILE A 267 10.69 -4.02 5.65
N CYS A 268 9.48 -4.00 5.08
CA CYS A 268 8.26 -4.04 5.88
C CYS A 268 7.99 -5.47 6.36
N PRO A 269 8.24 -5.83 7.65
CA PRO A 269 7.93 -7.17 8.17
C PRO A 269 6.46 -7.56 7.95
N TYR A 270 5.53 -6.60 8.05
CA TYR A 270 4.11 -6.87 7.86
C TYR A 270 3.78 -7.41 6.47
N MET A 271 4.45 -6.90 5.44
CA MET A 271 4.30 -7.36 4.06
C MET A 271 4.90 -8.77 3.86
N LYS A 272 5.79 -9.23 4.75
CA LYS A 272 6.46 -10.53 4.62
C LYS A 272 5.83 -11.63 5.47
N TYR A 273 4.73 -11.35 6.20
CA TYR A 273 3.96 -12.37 6.92
C TYR A 273 3.25 -13.33 5.98
N THR A 274 2.80 -12.87 4.82
CA THR A 274 2.21 -13.75 3.81
C THR A 274 3.26 -14.71 3.27
N THR A 275 2.95 -16.01 3.26
CA THR A 275 3.81 -17.10 2.76
C THR A 275 2.98 -18.09 1.93
N LEU A 276 3.59 -18.82 1.00
CA LEU A 276 2.86 -19.81 0.16
C LEU A 276 2.06 -20.83 1.01
N PRO A 277 2.60 -21.38 2.12
CA PRO A 277 1.83 -22.26 3.02
C PRO A 277 0.57 -21.59 3.57
N LEU A 278 0.66 -20.31 3.96
CA LEU A 278 -0.49 -19.56 4.47
C LEU A 278 -1.51 -19.27 3.37
N VAL A 279 -1.09 -19.04 2.12
CA VAL A 279 -1.99 -18.91 0.97
C VAL A 279 -2.74 -20.22 0.73
N VAL A 280 -2.06 -21.37 0.75
CA VAL A 280 -2.72 -22.70 0.64
C VAL A 280 -3.74 -22.90 1.74
N SER A 281 -3.34 -22.64 3.00
CA SER A 281 -4.23 -22.78 4.16
C SER A 281 -5.44 -21.84 4.04
N SER A 282 -5.20 -20.60 3.61
CA SER A 282 -6.20 -19.56 3.40
C SER A 282 -7.26 -19.97 2.37
N LEU A 283 -6.84 -20.42 1.18
CA LEU A 283 -7.75 -20.90 0.13
C LEU A 283 -8.50 -22.16 0.57
N THR A 284 -7.80 -23.13 1.16
CA THR A 284 -8.38 -24.42 1.55
C THR A 284 -9.45 -24.26 2.63
N GLN A 285 -9.21 -23.39 3.61
CA GLN A 285 -10.10 -23.17 4.75
C GLN A 285 -11.07 -22.00 4.53
N LYS A 286 -10.90 -21.24 3.44
CA LYS A 286 -11.58 -19.96 3.18
C LYS A 286 -11.39 -18.96 4.33
N GLN A 287 -10.16 -18.86 4.83
CA GLN A 287 -9.77 -17.98 5.94
C GLN A 287 -8.58 -17.11 5.55
N HIS A 288 -8.31 -15.98 6.19
CA HIS A 288 -9.18 -15.29 7.13
C HIS A 288 -10.08 -14.33 6.36
N GLU A 289 -11.40 -14.52 6.43
CA GLU A 289 -12.33 -13.65 5.71
C GLU A 289 -12.39 -12.25 6.35
N ILE A 290 -12.23 -11.23 5.51
CA ILE A 290 -12.44 -9.84 5.88
C ILE A 290 -13.93 -9.54 5.87
N THR A 291 -14.45 -9.26 7.04
CA THR A 291 -15.84 -8.83 7.25
C THR A 291 -15.86 -7.40 7.78
N LEU A 292 -16.80 -6.60 7.28
CA LEU A 292 -16.98 -5.20 7.65
C LEU A 292 -18.48 -4.92 7.81
N PRO A 293 -18.90 -4.06 8.77
CA PRO A 293 -20.28 -3.63 8.86
C PRO A 293 -20.74 -2.95 7.57
N GLU A 294 -22.00 -3.17 7.17
CA GLU A 294 -22.55 -2.60 5.93
C GLU A 294 -22.47 -1.07 5.90
N GLU A 295 -22.75 -0.41 7.02
CA GLU A 295 -22.62 1.04 7.15
C GLU A 295 -21.17 1.52 6.98
N THR A 296 -20.19 0.77 7.50
CA THR A 296 -18.76 1.06 7.29
C THR A 296 -18.41 0.96 5.81
N ILE A 297 -18.85 -0.11 5.14
CA ILE A 297 -18.63 -0.30 3.69
C ILE A 297 -19.22 0.88 2.92
N LYS A 298 -20.48 1.23 3.16
CA LYS A 298 -21.18 2.29 2.44
C LYS A 298 -20.49 3.65 2.60
N LYS A 299 -20.12 4.01 3.82
CA LYS A 299 -19.45 5.29 4.11
C LYS A 299 -18.02 5.33 3.57
N ALA A 300 -17.22 4.27 3.79
CA ALA A 300 -15.86 4.21 3.29
C ALA A 300 -15.81 4.18 1.76
N ARG A 301 -16.76 3.50 1.13
CA ARG A 301 -16.93 3.51 -0.34
C ARG A 301 -17.18 4.91 -0.86
N LYS A 302 -18.02 5.71 -0.20
CA LYS A 302 -18.22 7.12 -0.59
C LYS A 302 -16.92 7.93 -0.57
N ALA A 303 -16.07 7.74 0.44
CA ALA A 303 -14.78 8.44 0.53
C ALA A 303 -13.78 7.97 -0.54
N LEU A 304 -13.78 6.68 -0.87
CA LEU A 304 -12.97 6.10 -1.94
C LEU A 304 -13.45 6.52 -3.33
N ASP A 305 -14.76 6.42 -3.61
CA ASP A 305 -15.34 6.81 -4.90
C ASP A 305 -15.06 8.29 -5.16
N LYS A 306 -15.19 9.16 -4.14
CA LYS A 306 -14.83 10.58 -4.27
C LYS A 306 -13.33 10.79 -4.53
N MET A 307 -12.44 9.95 -4.01
CA MET A 307 -11.01 10.02 -4.34
C MET A 307 -10.78 9.71 -5.83
N LEU A 308 -11.49 8.73 -6.38
CA LEU A 308 -11.37 8.29 -7.77
C LEU A 308 -11.83 9.36 -8.77
N GLU A 309 -12.73 10.27 -8.38
CA GLU A 309 -13.09 11.46 -9.17
C GLU A 309 -11.90 12.41 -9.43
N TYR A 310 -10.83 12.31 -8.63
CA TYR A 310 -9.61 13.13 -8.76
C TYR A 310 -8.40 12.34 -9.24
N SER A 311 -8.55 11.06 -9.59
CA SER A 311 -7.46 10.23 -10.14
C SER A 311 -7.14 10.56 -11.59
#